data_AF-A0A382GN69-F1
#
_entry.id   AF-A0A382GN69-F1
#
_cell.length_a   1.000
_cell.length_b   1.000
_cell.length_c   1.000
_cell.angle_alpha   90.00
_cell.angle_beta   90.00
_cell.angle_gamma   90.00
#
_symmetry.space_group_name_H-M   'P 1'
#
loop_
_entity.id
_entity.type
_entity.pdbx_description
1 polymer ?
#
loop_
_entity_poly.entity_id
_entity_poly.type
_entity_poly.pdbx_seq_one_letter_code
_entity_poly.pdbx_strand_id
1 'polypeptide(L)'
;PGNKKMQEVASAIQIGAKAYLNRQYKTIAIVGVVVLVIIIFSFTILVGLGYLIGATLSGLAGYVGMLVSVQANVRTAEASRKGLAKGLSIAFKSGAVTGLLVAGLALLSISVYYYFLVKFNIEERELINALIALGFGASLISIFARLGGGIFTKGADVGADLVGKIEAGIPEDDARNPAVIADNVGDNVGDCAGMAADLFETYAVTIVATMVLSSIFFHGDMNMMIYPLTIGGACILTSILGTFFVSLGKSKNIMAALYKGFIVTAISSLAILYPVTDWVIGFDTIFTVADKNFNGMSLYYCGIIGLVITGLIIWVTEYYTGTNYRPVQSVASSSTTGHGTNVIQGLAVSMEATAIPALIIVAGILFTNSIAGLYGIAIAVTTMLALAGMVVALDAYGPVTDNAGGIAEMANLPKKVRKTTDALDAVGNTTKAVTKGYAIGSAGLGALVLFAAYTEDIKFFSQIKGSNLENITVTFDLSNPFVVVGLLVG
;
A
#
# COMPACT_ATOMS: atom_id res chain seq x y z
N PRO A 1 20.62 14.59 15.09
CA PRO A 1 20.85 13.58 16.17
C PRO A 1 20.36 14.15 17.51
N GLY A 2 19.76 13.31 18.37
CA GLY A 2 19.30 13.70 19.71
C GLY A 2 20.43 13.70 20.75
N ASN A 3 20.08 13.76 22.04
CA ASN A 3 21.06 13.65 23.13
C ASN A 3 21.68 12.22 23.20
N LYS A 4 22.71 12.03 24.04
CA LYS A 4 23.41 10.74 24.17
C LYS A 4 22.46 9.59 24.51
N LYS A 5 21.52 9.81 25.44
CA LYS A 5 20.58 8.77 25.86
C LYS A 5 19.62 8.36 24.74
N MET A 6 19.12 9.32 23.98
CA MET A 6 18.28 9.05 22.81
C MET A 6 19.04 8.25 21.73
N GLN A 7 20.33 8.54 21.55
CA GLN A 7 21.17 7.81 20.60
C GLN A 7 21.43 6.36 21.06
N GLU A 8 21.62 6.12 22.36
CA GLU A 8 21.74 4.77 22.92
C GLU A 8 20.48 3.93 22.67
N VAL A 9 19.30 4.48 22.96
CA VAL A 9 18.01 3.81 22.71
C VAL A 9 17.80 3.55 21.22
N ALA A 10 18.00 4.57 20.38
CA ALA A 10 17.85 4.44 18.93
C ALA A 10 18.82 3.41 18.34
N SER A 11 20.03 3.30 18.88
CA SER A 11 21.01 2.27 18.48
C SER A 11 20.52 0.87 18.84
N ALA A 12 19.90 0.67 20.00
CA ALA A 12 19.34 -0.62 20.39
C ALA A 12 18.21 -1.05 19.44
N ILE A 13 17.29 -0.13 19.13
CA ILE A 13 16.22 -0.35 18.15
C ILE A 13 16.82 -0.69 16.77
N GLN A 14 17.84 0.05 16.34
CA GLN A 14 18.48 -0.18 15.05
C GLN A 14 19.16 -1.55 14.94
N ILE A 15 19.83 -1.99 16.00
CA ILE A 15 20.45 -3.31 16.05
C ILE A 15 19.37 -4.40 15.98
N GLY A 16 18.31 -4.26 16.78
CA GLY A 16 17.19 -5.21 16.81
C GLY A 16 16.48 -5.33 15.45
N ALA A 17 16.11 -4.19 14.84
CA ALA A 17 15.42 -4.16 13.56
C ALA A 17 16.26 -4.78 12.43
N LYS A 18 17.57 -4.46 12.37
CA LYS A 18 18.49 -5.07 11.40
C LYS A 18 18.65 -6.58 11.63
N ALA A 19 18.82 -7.00 12.88
CA ALA A 19 18.99 -8.42 13.21
C ALA A 19 17.74 -9.23 12.81
N TYR A 20 16.55 -8.71 13.11
CA TYR A 20 15.28 -9.33 12.75
C TYR A 20 15.11 -9.42 11.23
N LEU A 21 15.22 -8.31 10.51
CA LEU A 21 15.03 -8.31 9.05
C LEU A 21 16.06 -9.18 8.34
N ASN A 22 17.33 -9.17 8.77
CA ASN A 22 18.34 -10.07 8.20
C ASN A 22 17.99 -11.54 8.38
N ARG A 23 17.45 -11.93 9.54
CA ARG A 23 17.02 -13.29 9.81
C ARG A 23 15.80 -13.67 8.99
N GLN A 24 14.81 -12.78 8.94
CA GLN A 24 13.58 -12.97 8.17
C GLN A 24 13.92 -13.11 6.68
N TYR A 25 14.68 -12.19 6.11
CA TYR A 25 15.02 -12.18 4.69
C TYR A 25 15.91 -13.35 4.30
N LYS A 26 16.82 -13.81 5.17
CA LYS A 26 17.58 -15.05 4.92
C LYS A 26 16.66 -16.26 4.79
N THR A 27 15.59 -16.31 5.60
CA THR A 27 14.61 -17.41 5.55
C THR A 27 13.75 -17.30 4.30
N ILE A 28 13.26 -16.10 3.99
CA ILE A 28 12.48 -15.83 2.78
C ILE A 28 13.31 -16.13 1.52
N ALA A 29 14.60 -15.79 1.50
CA ALA A 29 15.47 -16.04 0.35
C ALA A 29 15.60 -17.54 0.04
N ILE A 30 15.61 -18.42 1.05
CA ILE A 30 15.63 -19.88 0.83
C ILE A 30 14.36 -20.32 0.09
N VAL A 31 13.19 -19.89 0.58
CA VAL A 31 11.90 -20.18 -0.07
C VAL A 31 11.87 -19.57 -1.47
N GLY A 32 12.34 -18.33 -1.62
CA GLY A 32 12.35 -17.61 -2.88
C GLY A 32 13.23 -18.26 -3.95
N VAL A 33 14.38 -18.82 -3.57
CA VAL A 33 15.23 -19.58 -4.50
C VAL A 33 14.54 -20.87 -4.95
N VAL A 34 13.86 -21.58 -4.06
CA VAL A 34 13.10 -22.79 -4.44
C VAL A 34 11.99 -22.44 -5.45
N VAL A 35 11.23 -21.38 -5.18
CA VAL A 35 10.17 -20.91 -6.10
C VAL A 35 10.76 -20.43 -7.42
N LEU A 36 11.88 -19.70 -7.40
CA LEU A 36 12.59 -19.27 -8.61
C LEU A 36 12.96 -20.46 -9.50
N VAL A 37 13.53 -21.52 -8.91
CA VAL A 37 13.90 -22.73 -9.64
C VAL A 37 12.67 -23.38 -10.28
N ILE A 38 11.56 -23.49 -9.53
CA ILE A 38 10.30 -24.04 -10.05
C ILE A 38 9.77 -23.20 -11.22
N ILE A 39 9.83 -21.87 -11.13
CA ILE A 39 9.37 -20.96 -12.20
C ILE A 39 10.25 -21.13 -13.44
N ILE A 40 11.57 -21.17 -13.30
CA ILE A 40 12.48 -21.33 -14.45
C ILE A 40 12.25 -22.68 -15.16
N PHE A 41 12.04 -23.76 -14.41
CA PHE A 41 11.79 -25.08 -14.99
C PHE A 41 10.38 -25.23 -15.58
N SER A 42 9.38 -24.56 -15.01
CA SER A 42 8.00 -24.60 -15.50
C SER A 42 7.75 -23.65 -16.67
N PHE A 43 8.53 -22.57 -16.75
CA PHE A 43 8.41 -21.52 -17.76
C PHE A 43 9.76 -21.28 -18.44
N THR A 44 10.26 -20.04 -18.40
CA THR A 44 11.52 -19.64 -19.03
C THR A 44 12.40 -18.86 -18.05
N ILE A 45 13.67 -18.70 -18.41
CA ILE A 45 14.64 -17.91 -17.63
C ILE A 45 14.17 -16.45 -17.53
N LEU A 46 13.52 -15.91 -18.57
CA LEU A 46 12.98 -14.56 -18.53
C LEU A 46 11.89 -14.46 -17.47
N VAL A 47 10.92 -15.38 -17.43
CA VAL A 47 9.88 -15.40 -16.40
C VAL A 47 10.49 -15.50 -14.98
N GLY A 48 11.49 -16.36 -14.79
CA GLY A 48 12.24 -16.44 -13.54
C GLY A 48 12.97 -15.14 -13.17
N LEU A 49 13.53 -14.44 -14.16
CA LEU A 49 14.18 -13.14 -13.95
C LEU A 49 13.18 -12.07 -13.50
N GLY A 50 11.98 -12.04 -14.10
CA GLY A 50 10.89 -11.16 -13.68
C GLY A 50 10.56 -11.37 -12.19
N TYR A 51 10.35 -12.61 -11.80
CA TYR A 51 10.15 -12.99 -10.40
C TYR A 51 11.28 -12.53 -9.48
N LEU A 52 12.53 -12.76 -9.88
CA LEU A 52 13.68 -12.34 -9.08
C LEU A 52 13.75 -10.82 -8.92
N ILE A 53 13.47 -10.05 -9.98
CA ILE A 53 13.43 -8.58 -9.94
C ILE A 53 12.36 -8.12 -8.95
N GLY A 54 11.14 -8.66 -9.06
CA GLY A 54 10.04 -8.30 -8.17
C GLY A 54 10.33 -8.61 -6.70
N ALA A 55 10.86 -9.81 -6.42
CA ALA A 55 11.24 -10.20 -5.07
C ALA A 55 12.38 -9.33 -4.50
N THR A 56 13.43 -9.09 -5.28
CA THR A 56 14.58 -8.31 -4.80
C THR A 56 14.22 -6.85 -4.53
N LEU A 57 13.43 -6.22 -5.40
CA LEU A 57 13.05 -4.81 -5.26
C LEU A 57 11.96 -4.60 -4.19
N SER A 58 11.02 -5.53 -4.02
CA SER A 58 10.08 -5.52 -2.89
C SER A 58 10.82 -5.63 -1.56
N GLY A 59 11.78 -6.56 -1.46
CA GLY A 59 12.64 -6.71 -0.30
C GLY A 59 13.46 -5.45 0.00
N LEU A 60 14.04 -4.85 -1.05
CA LEU A 60 14.80 -3.61 -0.94
C LEU A 60 13.94 -2.44 -0.47
N ALA A 61 12.71 -2.30 -0.98
CA ALA A 61 11.76 -1.28 -0.56
C ALA A 61 11.46 -1.39 0.95
N GLY A 62 11.16 -2.59 1.44
CA GLY A 62 10.96 -2.84 2.87
C GLY A 62 12.19 -2.54 3.73
N TYR A 63 13.37 -3.01 3.31
CA TYR A 63 14.59 -2.85 4.09
C TYR A 63 15.06 -1.40 4.16
N VAL A 64 15.02 -0.68 3.03
CA VAL A 64 15.39 0.76 2.99
C VAL A 64 14.36 1.59 3.75
N GLY A 65 13.06 1.28 3.62
CA GLY A 65 12.00 1.94 4.40
C GLY A 65 12.24 1.85 5.91
N MET A 66 12.58 0.66 6.42
CA MET A 66 12.99 0.47 7.82
C MET A 66 14.22 1.30 8.19
N LEU A 67 15.28 1.29 7.36
CA LEU A 67 16.50 2.03 7.66
C LEU A 67 16.26 3.54 7.75
N VAL A 68 15.39 4.07 6.90
CA VAL A 68 15.00 5.48 6.90
C VAL A 68 14.21 5.79 8.16
N SER A 69 13.21 4.96 8.50
CA SER A 69 12.40 5.08 9.71
C SER A 69 13.28 5.14 10.96
N VAL A 70 14.07 4.09 11.22
CA VAL A 70 14.92 4.01 12.43
C VAL A 70 15.85 5.23 12.59
N GLN A 71 16.41 5.73 11.49
CA GLN A 71 17.27 6.93 11.52
C GLN A 71 16.49 8.22 11.76
N ALA A 72 15.23 8.28 11.35
CA ALA A 72 14.35 9.42 11.53
C ALA A 72 13.74 9.48 12.93
N ASN A 73 13.42 8.34 13.56
CA ASN A 73 12.74 8.28 14.87
C ASN A 73 13.42 9.17 15.93
N VAL A 74 14.74 9.02 16.09
CA VAL A 74 15.54 9.84 17.02
C VAL A 74 15.58 11.33 16.62
N ARG A 75 15.55 11.64 15.32
CA ARG A 75 15.54 13.02 14.81
C ARG A 75 14.18 13.67 15.04
N THR A 76 13.10 12.91 14.89
CA THR A 76 11.72 13.31 15.18
C THR A 76 11.57 13.60 16.67
N ALA A 77 12.05 12.72 17.55
CA ALA A 77 12.03 12.95 18.99
C ALA A 77 12.78 14.24 19.40
N GLU A 78 13.96 14.48 18.82
CA GLU A 78 14.74 15.71 19.08
C GLU A 78 14.03 16.95 18.51
N ALA A 79 13.41 16.85 17.34
CA ALA A 79 12.64 17.94 16.75
C ALA A 79 11.36 18.25 17.53
N SER A 80 10.72 17.27 18.13
CA SER A 80 9.55 17.44 19.00
C SER A 80 9.87 18.27 20.25
N ARG A 81 11.13 18.30 20.71
CA ARG A 81 11.57 19.25 21.76
C ARG A 81 11.44 20.72 21.32
N LYS A 82 11.60 20.99 20.02
CA LYS A 82 11.45 22.32 19.40
C LYS A 82 10.00 22.62 19.04
N GLY A 83 9.09 21.66 19.19
CA GLY A 83 7.64 21.80 19.03
C GLY A 83 7.06 21.00 17.88
N LEU A 84 5.72 20.94 17.86
CA LEU A 84 4.92 20.08 16.99
C LEU A 84 5.24 20.22 15.49
N ALA A 85 5.38 21.45 15.00
CA ALA A 85 5.66 21.70 13.58
C ALA A 85 7.01 21.12 13.13
N LYS A 86 8.03 21.13 14.00
CA LYS A 86 9.34 20.57 13.68
C LYS A 86 9.33 19.05 13.75
N GLY A 87 8.64 18.47 14.75
CA GLY A 87 8.40 17.02 14.83
C GLY A 87 7.70 16.50 13.58
N LEU A 88 6.54 17.08 13.22
CA LEU A 88 5.79 16.76 12.01
C LEU A 88 6.65 16.85 10.74
N SER A 89 7.43 17.92 10.58
CA SER A 89 8.23 18.12 9.37
C SER A 89 9.29 17.03 9.18
N ILE A 90 9.94 16.55 10.24
CA ILE A 90 10.93 15.47 10.12
C ILE A 90 10.24 14.14 9.89
N ALA A 91 9.20 13.83 10.67
CA ALA A 91 8.47 12.56 10.54
C ALA A 91 7.86 12.42 9.13
N PHE A 92 7.19 13.46 8.63
CA PHE A 92 6.59 13.42 7.30
C PHE A 92 7.65 13.33 6.19
N LYS A 93 8.78 14.03 6.30
CA LYS A 93 9.87 13.89 5.32
C LYS A 93 10.44 12.47 5.30
N SER A 94 10.53 11.81 6.44
CA SER A 94 10.90 10.39 6.52
C SER A 94 9.89 9.53 5.77
N GLY A 95 8.59 9.72 6.04
CA GLY A 95 7.53 9.01 5.34
C GLY A 95 7.56 9.25 3.83
N ALA A 96 7.73 10.50 3.39
CA ALA A 96 7.84 10.88 1.99
C ALA A 96 9.00 10.19 1.27
N VAL A 97 10.15 10.02 1.93
CA VAL A 97 11.26 9.23 1.36
C VAL A 97 10.83 7.79 1.11
N THR A 98 10.20 7.14 2.09
CA THR A 98 9.71 5.76 1.93
C THR A 98 8.63 5.66 0.85
N GLY A 99 7.65 6.56 0.83
CA GLY A 99 6.56 6.52 -0.14
C GLY A 99 7.01 6.74 -1.58
N LEU A 100 7.88 7.73 -1.82
CA LEU A 100 8.44 7.98 -3.15
C LEU A 100 9.39 6.86 -3.58
N LEU A 101 10.12 6.25 -2.63
CA LEU A 101 10.96 5.09 -2.92
C LEU A 101 10.10 3.89 -3.35
N VAL A 102 9.03 3.56 -2.61
CA VAL A 102 8.14 2.44 -2.91
C VAL A 102 7.52 2.60 -4.30
N ALA A 103 6.85 3.73 -4.56
CA ALA A 103 6.22 3.99 -5.85
C ALA A 103 7.25 4.07 -6.99
N GLY A 104 8.39 4.72 -6.74
CA GLY A 104 9.46 4.87 -7.71
C GLY A 104 10.12 3.54 -8.08
N LEU A 105 10.44 2.69 -7.10
CA LEU A 105 11.02 1.36 -7.34
C LEU A 105 10.03 0.44 -8.05
N ALA A 106 8.74 0.46 -7.66
CA ALA A 106 7.72 -0.35 -8.32
C ALA A 106 7.60 0.02 -9.79
N LEU A 107 7.42 1.32 -10.09
CA LEU A 107 7.32 1.81 -11.46
C LEU A 107 8.61 1.55 -12.26
N LEU A 108 9.78 1.80 -11.67
CA LEU A 108 11.07 1.57 -12.31
C LEU A 108 11.25 0.09 -12.64
N SER A 109 10.88 -0.81 -11.73
CA SER A 109 11.02 -2.26 -11.93
C SER A 109 10.27 -2.74 -13.16
N ILE A 110 9.01 -2.31 -13.30
CA ILE A 110 8.14 -2.71 -14.42
C ILE A 110 8.61 -2.03 -15.69
N SER A 111 8.85 -0.72 -15.65
CA SER A 111 9.21 0.07 -16.85
C SER A 111 10.53 -0.39 -17.46
N VAL A 112 11.57 -0.57 -16.63
CA VAL A 112 12.89 -1.01 -17.11
C VAL A 112 12.82 -2.43 -17.63
N TYR A 113 12.12 -3.31 -16.91
CA TYR A 113 12.03 -4.71 -17.33
C TYR A 113 11.22 -4.87 -18.62
N TYR A 114 10.06 -4.21 -18.70
CA TYR A 114 9.26 -4.12 -19.92
C TYR A 114 10.07 -3.57 -21.10
N TYR A 115 10.82 -2.48 -20.90
CA TYR A 115 11.68 -1.91 -21.94
C TYR A 115 12.70 -2.92 -22.49
N PHE A 116 13.35 -3.69 -21.61
CA PHE A 116 14.29 -4.73 -22.05
C PHE A 116 13.58 -5.85 -22.83
N LEU A 117 12.42 -6.32 -22.36
CA LEU A 117 11.66 -7.37 -23.03
C LEU A 117 11.25 -6.93 -24.45
N VAL A 118 10.75 -5.70 -24.60
CA VAL A 118 10.41 -5.13 -25.92
C VAL A 118 11.65 -4.96 -26.78
N LYS A 119 12.77 -4.45 -26.23
CA LYS A 119 14.01 -4.23 -26.99
C LYS A 119 14.63 -5.53 -27.52
N PHE A 120 14.49 -6.62 -26.79
CA PHE A 120 14.92 -7.95 -27.23
C PHE A 120 13.91 -8.66 -28.14
N ASN A 121 12.81 -7.97 -28.49
CA ASN A 121 11.76 -8.47 -29.38
C ASN A 121 11.16 -9.80 -28.86
N ILE A 122 11.01 -9.89 -27.53
CA ILE A 122 10.40 -11.04 -26.87
C ILE A 122 8.92 -11.11 -27.25
N GLU A 123 8.43 -12.32 -27.48
CA GLU A 123 7.03 -12.56 -27.82
C GLU A 123 6.10 -12.00 -26.73
N GLU A 124 4.97 -11.43 -27.15
CA GLU A 124 4.03 -10.73 -26.27
C GLU A 124 3.58 -11.59 -25.08
N ARG A 125 3.35 -12.89 -25.31
CA ARG A 125 2.94 -13.81 -24.24
C ARG A 125 4.04 -14.06 -23.20
N GLU A 126 5.28 -14.28 -23.65
CA GLU A 126 6.40 -14.47 -22.73
C GLU A 126 6.69 -13.18 -21.95
N LEU A 127 6.55 -12.02 -22.60
CA LEU A 127 6.64 -10.72 -21.96
C LEU A 127 5.61 -10.57 -20.84
N ILE A 128 4.33 -10.90 -21.09
CA ILE A 128 3.26 -10.84 -20.08
C ILE A 128 3.56 -11.79 -18.92
N ASN A 129 3.92 -13.04 -19.20
CA ASN A 129 4.26 -14.02 -18.17
C ASN A 129 5.42 -13.51 -17.29
N ALA A 130 6.40 -12.86 -17.89
CA ALA A 130 7.53 -12.27 -17.19
C ALA A 130 7.12 -11.09 -16.28
N LEU A 131 6.21 -10.23 -16.72
CA LEU A 131 5.65 -9.16 -15.88
C LEU A 131 4.77 -9.71 -14.74
N ILE A 132 3.94 -10.72 -15.01
CA ILE A 132 3.15 -11.41 -13.97
C ILE A 132 4.08 -12.01 -12.92
N ALA A 133 5.16 -12.66 -13.35
CA ALA A 133 6.14 -13.23 -12.45
C ALA A 133 6.81 -12.16 -11.56
N LEU A 134 7.06 -10.96 -12.08
CA LEU A 134 7.52 -9.82 -11.28
C LEU A 134 6.54 -9.48 -10.15
N GLY A 135 5.24 -9.36 -10.47
CA GLY A 135 4.21 -9.19 -9.45
C GLY A 135 4.22 -10.33 -8.42
N PHE A 136 4.28 -11.57 -8.88
CA PHE A 136 4.32 -12.76 -8.02
C PHE A 136 5.53 -12.78 -7.08
N GLY A 137 6.71 -12.37 -7.56
CA GLY A 137 7.91 -12.21 -6.74
C GLY A 137 7.74 -11.15 -5.65
N ALA A 138 7.09 -10.03 -5.99
CA ALA A 138 6.76 -8.99 -5.03
C ALA A 138 5.80 -9.49 -3.94
N SER A 139 4.77 -10.26 -4.31
CA SER A 139 3.79 -10.88 -3.40
C SER A 139 4.42 -11.87 -2.43
N LEU A 140 5.37 -12.69 -2.88
CA LEU A 140 6.05 -13.59 -1.95
C LEU A 140 6.72 -12.82 -0.81
N ILE A 141 7.46 -11.76 -1.14
CA ILE A 141 8.16 -10.97 -0.12
C ILE A 141 7.17 -10.23 0.77
N SER A 142 6.16 -9.58 0.18
CA SER A 142 5.13 -8.85 0.91
C SER A 142 4.47 -9.72 1.97
N ILE A 143 4.00 -10.92 1.60
CA ILE A 143 3.30 -11.83 2.51
C ILE A 143 4.16 -12.18 3.72
N PHE A 144 5.41 -12.61 3.50
CA PHE A 144 6.29 -12.98 4.61
C PHE A 144 6.77 -11.78 5.43
N ALA A 145 7.05 -10.64 4.79
CA ALA A 145 7.45 -9.41 5.47
C ALA A 145 6.34 -8.92 6.39
N ARG A 146 5.10 -8.86 5.89
CA ARG A 146 3.92 -8.40 6.61
C ARG A 146 3.50 -9.35 7.72
N LEU A 147 3.41 -10.66 7.45
CA LEU A 147 3.02 -11.64 8.47
C LEU A 147 4.10 -11.76 9.55
N GLY A 148 5.36 -11.95 9.16
CA GLY A 148 6.44 -12.10 10.11
C GLY A 148 6.62 -10.84 10.96
N GLY A 149 6.73 -9.66 10.31
CA GLY A 149 6.86 -8.39 11.01
C GLY A 149 5.66 -8.10 11.92
N GLY A 150 4.45 -8.38 11.43
CA GLY A 150 3.18 -8.23 12.15
C GLY A 150 3.08 -9.10 13.41
N ILE A 151 3.47 -10.37 13.33
CA ILE A 151 3.50 -11.27 14.49
C ILE A 151 4.51 -10.77 15.53
N PHE A 152 5.68 -10.32 15.09
CA PHE A 152 6.71 -9.80 15.99
C PHE A 152 6.25 -8.52 16.71
N THR A 153 5.75 -7.51 15.98
CA THR A 153 5.26 -6.26 16.59
C THR A 153 4.10 -6.53 17.53
N LYS A 154 3.05 -7.22 17.09
CA LYS A 154 1.87 -7.41 17.94
C LYS A 154 2.09 -8.35 19.12
N GLY A 155 3.01 -9.30 19.00
CA GLY A 155 3.47 -10.07 20.15
C GLY A 155 4.19 -9.22 21.20
N ALA A 156 5.02 -8.26 20.76
CA ALA A 156 5.77 -7.37 21.65
C ALA A 156 4.89 -6.27 22.26
N ASP A 157 4.09 -5.57 21.44
CA ASP A 157 3.14 -4.51 21.79
C ASP A 157 2.17 -4.99 22.88
N VAL A 158 1.42 -6.07 22.63
CA VAL A 158 0.44 -6.63 23.59
C VAL A 158 1.12 -7.06 24.89
N GLY A 159 2.32 -7.66 24.82
CA GLY A 159 3.06 -8.07 26.00
C GLY A 159 3.57 -6.88 26.83
N ALA A 160 4.08 -5.84 26.15
CA ALA A 160 4.57 -4.63 26.79
C ALA A 160 3.43 -3.87 27.48
N ASP A 161 2.32 -3.69 26.80
CA ASP A 161 1.20 -2.88 27.27
C ASP A 161 0.41 -3.56 28.40
N LEU A 162 0.12 -4.86 28.29
CA LEU A 162 -0.62 -5.56 29.33
C LEU A 162 0.16 -5.61 30.64
N VAL A 163 1.41 -6.09 30.60
CA VAL A 163 2.24 -6.21 31.81
C VAL A 163 2.64 -4.83 32.34
N GLY A 164 2.99 -3.90 31.45
CA GLY A 164 3.43 -2.55 31.83
C GLY A 164 2.29 -1.72 32.43
N LYS A 165 1.23 -1.49 31.66
CA LYS A 165 0.18 -0.52 32.02
C LYS A 165 -0.85 -1.10 32.97
N ILE A 166 -1.23 -2.38 32.79
CA ILE A 166 -2.34 -2.99 33.55
C ILE A 166 -1.84 -3.69 34.82
N GLU A 167 -0.78 -4.50 34.73
CA GLU A 167 -0.31 -5.27 35.89
C GLU A 167 0.66 -4.47 36.78
N ALA A 168 1.67 -3.86 36.18
CA ALA A 168 2.71 -3.12 36.92
C ALA A 168 2.37 -1.65 37.17
N GLY A 169 1.41 -1.08 36.44
CA GLY A 169 0.98 0.32 36.57
C GLY A 169 2.08 1.34 36.22
N ILE A 170 3.01 0.98 35.35
CA ILE A 170 4.06 1.88 34.85
C ILE A 170 3.61 2.55 33.54
N PRO A 171 4.20 3.71 33.17
CA PRO A 171 3.91 4.35 31.89
C PRO A 171 4.15 3.44 30.69
N GLU A 172 3.45 3.73 29.59
CA GLU A 172 3.73 3.18 28.26
C GLU A 172 5.15 3.55 27.83
N ASP A 173 5.85 2.66 27.13
CA ASP A 173 7.26 2.81 26.73
C ASP A 173 8.28 3.04 27.87
N ASP A 174 7.94 2.68 29.12
CA ASP A 174 8.86 2.86 30.23
C ASP A 174 10.10 1.96 30.10
N ALA A 175 11.30 2.54 30.26
CA ALA A 175 12.57 1.82 30.13
C ALA A 175 12.77 0.65 31.12
N ARG A 176 11.94 0.54 32.18
CA ARG A 176 11.93 -0.59 33.11
C ARG A 176 11.27 -1.83 32.51
N ASN A 177 10.43 -1.68 31.49
CA ASN A 177 9.78 -2.80 30.83
C ASN A 177 10.70 -3.39 29.74
N PRO A 178 11.11 -4.66 29.86
CA PRO A 178 12.04 -5.27 28.92
C PRO A 178 11.45 -5.47 27.52
N ALA A 179 10.12 -5.41 27.36
CA ALA A 179 9.45 -5.60 26.08
C ALA A 179 9.47 -4.36 25.18
N VAL A 180 9.71 -3.16 25.72
CA VAL A 180 9.57 -1.88 24.98
C VAL A 180 10.54 -1.76 23.80
N ILE A 181 11.77 -2.29 23.93
CA ILE A 181 12.71 -2.32 22.80
C ILE A 181 12.18 -3.24 21.69
N ALA A 182 11.59 -4.39 22.05
CA ALA A 182 11.02 -5.30 21.06
C ALA A 182 9.80 -4.69 20.36
N ASP A 183 8.98 -3.94 21.11
CA ASP A 183 7.83 -3.21 20.58
C ASP A 183 8.26 -2.16 19.55
N ASN A 184 9.17 -1.27 19.95
CA ASN A 184 9.70 -0.23 19.07
C ASN A 184 10.45 -0.83 17.86
N VAL A 185 11.14 -1.97 18.02
CA VAL A 185 11.71 -2.73 16.89
C VAL A 185 10.60 -3.23 15.97
N GLY A 186 9.52 -3.75 16.56
CA GLY A 186 8.30 -4.20 15.91
C GLY A 186 7.72 -3.18 14.94
N ASP A 187 7.53 -1.93 15.35
CA ASP A 187 6.97 -0.90 14.47
C ASP A 187 7.81 -0.68 13.21
N ASN A 188 9.13 -0.81 13.33
CA ASN A 188 10.04 -0.63 12.21
C ASN A 188 10.04 -1.84 11.25
N VAL A 189 9.89 -3.06 11.75
CA VAL A 189 9.95 -4.28 10.93
C VAL A 189 8.58 -4.72 10.41
N GLY A 190 7.50 -4.43 11.14
CA GLY A 190 6.12 -4.70 10.75
C GLY A 190 5.52 -3.49 10.03
N ASP A 191 5.25 -2.43 10.79
CA ASP A 191 4.49 -1.27 10.30
C ASP A 191 5.25 -0.41 9.29
N CYS A 192 6.58 -0.51 9.20
CA CYS A 192 7.39 0.13 8.15
C CYS A 192 7.81 -0.82 7.04
N ALA A 193 8.65 -1.82 7.33
CA ALA A 193 9.18 -2.70 6.27
C ALA A 193 8.09 -3.54 5.59
N GLY A 194 7.22 -4.16 6.39
CA GLY A 194 6.11 -4.98 5.88
C GLY A 194 5.14 -4.15 5.03
N MET A 195 4.76 -2.97 5.51
CA MET A 195 3.87 -2.05 4.79
C MET A 195 4.49 -1.50 3.50
N ALA A 196 5.78 -1.18 3.48
CA ALA A 196 6.47 -0.75 2.26
C ALA A 196 6.54 -1.87 1.21
N ALA A 197 6.79 -3.12 1.61
CA ALA A 197 6.76 -4.28 0.72
C ALA A 197 5.34 -4.59 0.20
N ASP A 198 4.33 -4.42 1.05
CA ASP A 198 2.91 -4.58 0.73
C ASP A 198 2.45 -3.58 -0.33
N LEU A 199 2.73 -2.30 -0.14
CA LEU A 199 2.33 -1.27 -1.11
C LEU A 199 3.16 -1.31 -2.39
N PHE A 200 4.43 -1.74 -2.34
CA PHE A 200 5.21 -2.03 -3.54
C PHE A 200 4.51 -3.12 -4.37
N GLU A 201 4.10 -4.20 -3.72
CA GLU A 201 3.42 -5.31 -4.37
C GLU A 201 2.09 -4.89 -4.96
N THR A 202 1.24 -4.23 -4.17
CA THR A 202 -0.10 -3.82 -4.62
C THR A 202 0.01 -2.88 -5.82
N TYR A 203 0.99 -1.96 -5.81
CA TYR A 203 1.31 -1.11 -6.96
C TYR A 203 1.74 -1.94 -8.16
N ALA A 204 2.71 -2.83 -8.00
CA ALA A 204 3.28 -3.58 -9.11
C ALA A 204 2.26 -4.54 -9.75
N VAL A 205 1.54 -5.31 -8.93
CA VAL A 205 0.53 -6.26 -9.37
C VAL A 205 -0.60 -5.56 -10.11
N THR A 206 -1.08 -4.42 -9.61
CA THR A 206 -2.17 -3.68 -10.26
C THR A 206 -1.76 -3.12 -11.61
N ILE A 207 -0.58 -2.49 -11.69
CA ILE A 207 -0.07 -1.97 -12.97
C ILE A 207 0.12 -3.09 -13.98
N VAL A 208 0.74 -4.19 -13.56
CA VAL A 208 0.93 -5.37 -14.41
C VAL A 208 -0.41 -5.96 -14.84
N ALA A 209 -1.40 -6.08 -13.94
CA ALA A 209 -2.73 -6.59 -14.26
C ALA A 209 -3.43 -5.74 -15.33
N THR A 210 -3.33 -4.41 -15.22
CA THR A 210 -3.83 -3.51 -16.26
C THR A 210 -3.09 -3.73 -17.59
N MET A 211 -1.76 -3.89 -17.58
CA MET A 211 -0.99 -4.21 -18.79
C MET A 211 -1.39 -5.57 -19.39
N VAL A 212 -1.66 -6.58 -18.57
CA VAL A 212 -2.16 -7.87 -19.06
C VAL A 212 -3.50 -7.69 -19.76
N LEU A 213 -4.45 -6.96 -19.18
CA LEU A 213 -5.70 -6.65 -19.87
C LEU A 213 -5.48 -5.84 -21.15
N SER A 214 -4.51 -4.91 -21.17
CA SER A 214 -4.16 -4.16 -22.37
C SER A 214 -3.73 -5.09 -23.50
N SER A 215 -2.85 -6.06 -23.22
CA SER A 215 -2.39 -7.02 -24.24
C SER A 215 -3.50 -7.92 -24.77
N ILE A 216 -4.46 -8.30 -23.92
CA ILE A 216 -5.57 -9.17 -24.29
C ILE A 216 -6.57 -8.42 -25.17
N PHE A 217 -6.98 -7.20 -24.77
CA PHE A 217 -8.01 -6.44 -25.48
C PHE A 217 -7.46 -5.62 -26.66
N PHE A 218 -6.19 -5.23 -26.62
CA PHE A 218 -5.54 -4.34 -27.60
C PHE A 218 -4.24 -4.94 -28.10
N HIS A 219 -4.32 -6.13 -28.69
CA HIS A 219 -3.16 -6.85 -29.22
C HIS A 219 -2.29 -5.97 -30.11
N GLY A 220 -0.99 -5.88 -29.78
CA GLY A 220 -0.01 -5.08 -30.52
C GLY A 220 -0.12 -3.56 -30.33
N ASP A 221 -1.06 -3.06 -29.51
CA ASP A 221 -1.15 -1.64 -29.19
C ASP A 221 -0.22 -1.28 -28.03
N MET A 222 0.98 -0.83 -28.37
CA MET A 222 1.97 -0.42 -27.39
C MET A 222 1.49 0.77 -26.54
N ASN A 223 0.63 1.65 -27.06
CA ASN A 223 0.15 2.81 -26.30
C ASN A 223 -0.75 2.36 -25.14
N MET A 224 -1.60 1.37 -25.36
CA MET A 224 -2.42 0.77 -24.30
C MET A 224 -1.58 0.03 -23.24
N MET A 225 -0.49 -0.61 -23.65
CA MET A 225 0.44 -1.27 -22.72
C MET A 225 1.20 -0.28 -21.83
N ILE A 226 1.64 0.86 -22.37
CA ILE A 226 2.40 1.86 -21.59
C ILE A 226 1.51 2.81 -20.80
N TYR A 227 0.23 2.94 -21.13
CA TYR A 227 -0.69 3.88 -20.49
C TYR A 227 -0.71 3.79 -18.95
N PRO A 228 -0.86 2.61 -18.31
CA PRO A 228 -0.80 2.53 -16.85
C PRO A 228 0.55 2.95 -16.26
N LEU A 229 1.67 2.71 -16.96
CA LEU A 229 3.00 3.18 -16.55
C LEU A 229 3.10 4.70 -16.63
N THR A 230 2.55 5.30 -17.69
CA THR A 230 2.57 6.76 -17.87
C THR A 230 1.70 7.46 -16.83
N ILE A 231 0.54 6.89 -16.48
CA ILE A 231 -0.28 7.36 -15.35
C ILE A 231 0.55 7.35 -14.06
N GLY A 232 1.19 6.23 -13.75
CA GLY A 232 2.05 6.09 -12.57
C GLY A 232 3.19 7.10 -12.56
N GLY A 233 3.88 7.27 -13.68
CA GLY A 233 5.00 8.21 -13.83
C GLY A 233 4.58 9.67 -13.65
N ALA A 234 3.46 10.07 -14.24
CA ALA A 234 2.93 11.41 -14.11
C ALA A 234 2.49 11.71 -12.66
N CYS A 235 1.82 10.77 -12.00
CA CYS A 235 1.33 10.95 -10.64
C CYS A 235 2.42 10.86 -9.55
N ILE A 236 3.58 10.27 -9.85
CA ILE A 236 4.74 10.39 -8.95
C ILE A 236 5.22 11.84 -8.89
N LEU A 237 5.21 12.58 -10.01
CA LEU A 237 5.60 14.00 -10.02
C LEU A 237 4.65 14.87 -9.20
N THR A 238 3.35 14.59 -9.27
CA THR A 238 2.34 15.28 -8.47
C THR A 238 2.37 14.87 -6.99
N SER A 239 2.78 13.63 -6.70
CA SER A 239 3.08 13.19 -5.33
C SER A 239 4.26 13.98 -4.75
N ILE A 240 5.35 14.12 -5.51
CA ILE A 240 6.50 14.97 -5.13
C ILE A 240 6.02 16.41 -4.87
N LEU A 241 5.22 16.99 -5.78
CA LEU A 241 4.69 18.33 -5.61
C LEU A 241 3.89 18.48 -4.31
N GLY A 242 2.98 17.55 -4.01
CA GLY A 242 2.16 17.61 -2.81
C GLY A 242 2.96 17.52 -1.51
N THR A 243 4.12 16.86 -1.50
CA THR A 243 4.96 16.77 -0.28
C THR A 243 5.41 18.15 0.21
N PHE A 244 5.59 19.12 -0.68
CA PHE A 244 5.96 20.48 -0.31
C PHE A 244 4.83 21.27 0.37
N PHE A 245 3.58 20.82 0.23
CA PHE A 245 2.40 21.49 0.80
C PHE A 245 2.02 20.97 2.19
N VAL A 246 2.61 19.86 2.64
CA VAL A 246 2.42 19.33 3.99
C VAL A 246 3.12 20.22 5.00
N SER A 247 2.33 21.10 5.62
CA SER A 247 2.81 22.15 6.52
C SER A 247 1.76 22.45 7.58
N LEU A 248 2.18 22.57 8.84
CA LEU A 248 1.28 22.85 9.94
C LEU A 248 0.71 24.28 9.79
N GLY A 249 -0.62 24.38 9.71
CA GLY A 249 -1.32 25.66 9.63
C GLY A 249 -1.49 26.36 10.99
N LYS A 250 -2.16 27.52 10.98
CA LYS A 250 -2.46 28.31 12.20
C LYS A 250 -3.27 27.54 13.25
N SER A 251 -4.13 26.62 12.79
CA SER A 251 -4.99 25.77 13.64
C SER A 251 -4.22 24.67 14.38
N LYS A 252 -2.94 24.44 14.06
CA LYS A 252 -2.11 23.34 14.60
C LYS A 252 -2.72 21.93 14.44
N ASN A 253 -3.67 21.76 13.52
CA ASN A 253 -4.24 20.46 13.20
C ASN A 253 -3.30 19.71 12.25
N ILE A 254 -2.83 18.55 12.69
CA ILE A 254 -1.86 17.71 11.97
C ILE A 254 -2.53 17.00 10.80
N MET A 255 -3.71 16.40 10.98
CA MET A 255 -4.48 15.76 9.90
C MET A 255 -4.78 16.74 8.77
N ALA A 256 -5.19 17.97 9.09
CA ALA A 256 -5.43 18.99 8.08
C ALA A 256 -4.17 19.35 7.27
N ALA A 257 -2.98 19.28 7.89
CA ALA A 257 -1.71 19.52 7.20
C ALA A 257 -1.37 18.37 6.23
N LEU A 258 -1.61 17.13 6.65
CA LEU A 258 -1.43 15.93 5.84
C LEU A 258 -2.39 15.92 4.64
N TYR A 259 -3.67 16.23 4.86
CA TYR A 259 -4.65 16.32 3.77
C TYR A 259 -4.40 17.45 2.80
N LYS A 260 -3.86 18.58 3.26
CA LYS A 260 -3.46 19.64 2.35
C LYS A 260 -2.48 19.12 1.29
N GLY A 261 -1.50 18.30 1.70
CA GLY A 261 -0.58 17.64 0.77
C GLY A 261 -1.30 16.67 -0.16
N PHE A 262 -2.14 15.79 0.41
CA PHE A 262 -2.91 14.81 -0.36
C PHE A 262 -3.84 15.46 -1.41
N ILE A 263 -4.60 16.49 -1.03
CA ILE A 263 -5.50 17.21 -1.93
C ILE A 263 -4.72 17.87 -3.06
N VAL A 264 -3.57 18.49 -2.76
CA VAL A 264 -2.70 19.05 -3.80
C VAL A 264 -2.23 17.96 -4.76
N THR A 265 -1.81 16.79 -4.26
CA THR A 265 -1.44 15.65 -5.09
C THR A 265 -2.61 15.15 -5.94
N ALA A 266 -3.82 15.01 -5.38
CA ALA A 266 -5.00 14.53 -6.10
C ALA A 266 -5.43 15.51 -7.21
N ILE A 267 -5.52 16.81 -6.91
CA ILE A 267 -5.91 17.84 -7.88
C ILE A 267 -4.86 18.01 -8.97
N SER A 268 -3.58 18.00 -8.62
CA SER A 268 -2.52 18.07 -9.64
C SER A 268 -2.44 16.78 -10.46
N SER A 269 -2.75 15.61 -9.88
CA SER A 269 -2.89 14.35 -10.62
C SER A 269 -4.05 14.41 -11.61
N LEU A 270 -5.20 14.93 -11.20
CA LEU A 270 -6.32 15.18 -12.10
C LEU A 270 -5.89 16.06 -13.28
N ALA A 271 -5.19 17.16 -13.01
CA ALA A 271 -4.73 18.09 -14.04
C ALA A 271 -3.68 17.48 -14.98
N ILE A 272 -2.73 16.70 -14.48
CA ILE A 272 -1.68 16.09 -15.31
C ILE A 272 -2.19 14.91 -16.14
N LEU A 273 -3.21 14.19 -15.65
CA LEU A 273 -3.78 13.04 -16.35
C LEU A 273 -4.44 13.42 -17.69
N TYR A 274 -4.97 14.64 -17.81
CA TYR A 274 -5.60 15.12 -19.04
C TYR A 274 -4.61 15.14 -20.23
N PRO A 275 -3.52 15.92 -20.22
CA PRO A 275 -2.55 15.94 -21.32
C PRO A 275 -1.82 14.60 -21.47
N VAL A 276 -1.63 13.84 -20.39
CA VAL A 276 -1.02 12.49 -20.47
C VAL A 276 -1.91 11.51 -21.23
N THR A 277 -3.22 11.53 -20.96
CA THR A 277 -4.17 10.64 -21.64
C THR A 277 -4.29 11.00 -23.11
N ASP A 278 -4.36 12.29 -23.43
CA ASP A 278 -4.39 12.73 -24.82
C ASP A 278 -3.09 12.37 -25.58
N TRP A 279 -1.93 12.54 -24.93
CA TRP A 279 -0.66 12.23 -25.56
C TRP A 279 -0.44 10.74 -25.83
N VAL A 280 -0.87 9.86 -24.92
CA VAL A 280 -0.67 8.41 -25.08
C VAL A 280 -1.79 7.76 -25.90
N ILE A 281 -3.05 8.08 -25.60
CA ILE A 281 -4.22 7.39 -26.17
C ILE A 281 -4.87 8.21 -27.29
N GLY A 282 -4.89 9.53 -27.15
CA GLY A 282 -5.66 10.44 -28.00
C GLY A 282 -7.15 10.44 -27.63
N PHE A 283 -7.74 11.63 -27.50
CA PHE A 283 -9.14 11.74 -27.12
C PHE A 283 -10.15 11.37 -28.21
N ASP A 284 -9.75 11.49 -29.48
CA ASP A 284 -10.59 11.15 -30.63
C ASP A 284 -10.48 9.67 -31.05
N THR A 285 -9.52 8.94 -30.50
CA THR A 285 -9.29 7.53 -30.81
C THR A 285 -10.39 6.67 -30.18
N ILE A 286 -11.16 5.95 -31.00
CA ILE A 286 -12.23 5.07 -30.53
C ILE A 286 -11.72 3.63 -30.44
N PHE A 287 -11.93 3.03 -29.28
CA PHE A 287 -11.63 1.64 -28.97
C PHE A 287 -12.94 0.86 -28.80
N THR A 288 -12.97 -0.35 -29.34
CA THR A 288 -14.11 -1.25 -29.25
C THR A 288 -13.65 -2.55 -28.59
N VAL A 289 -14.17 -2.84 -27.39
CA VAL A 289 -13.93 -4.11 -26.70
C VAL A 289 -15.28 -4.78 -26.45
N ALA A 290 -15.46 -5.96 -27.03
CA ALA A 290 -16.77 -6.61 -27.13
C ALA A 290 -17.82 -5.64 -27.72
N ASP A 291 -18.89 -5.33 -26.98
CA ASP A 291 -19.99 -4.45 -27.42
C ASP A 291 -19.88 -3.01 -26.89
N LYS A 292 -18.73 -2.62 -26.31
CA LYS A 292 -18.53 -1.27 -25.76
C LYS A 292 -17.54 -0.46 -26.58
N ASN A 293 -18.01 0.70 -27.01
CA ASN A 293 -17.18 1.73 -27.64
C ASN A 293 -16.83 2.79 -26.61
N PHE A 294 -15.55 3.09 -26.47
CA PHE A 294 -15.05 4.15 -25.61
C PHE A 294 -13.84 4.83 -26.24
N ASN A 295 -13.45 5.99 -25.73
CA ASN A 295 -12.31 6.77 -26.24
C ASN A 295 -11.38 7.22 -25.10
N GLY A 296 -10.31 7.95 -25.41
CA GLY A 296 -9.39 8.48 -24.41
C GLY A 296 -10.09 9.32 -23.32
N MET A 297 -11.12 10.10 -23.67
CA MET A 297 -11.89 10.89 -22.69
C MET A 297 -12.65 10.01 -21.70
N SER A 298 -13.18 8.88 -22.19
CA SER A 298 -13.85 7.88 -21.36
C SER A 298 -12.88 7.26 -20.35
N LEU A 299 -11.63 6.99 -20.76
CA LEU A 299 -10.58 6.51 -19.87
C LEU A 299 -10.13 7.57 -18.86
N TYR A 300 -10.04 8.84 -19.29
CA TYR A 300 -9.79 9.96 -18.38
C TYR A 300 -10.87 10.05 -17.30
N TYR A 301 -12.16 9.95 -17.66
CA TYR A 301 -13.25 9.91 -16.67
C TYR A 301 -13.16 8.71 -15.72
N CYS A 302 -12.79 7.52 -16.21
CA CYS A 302 -12.53 6.37 -15.34
C CYS A 302 -11.38 6.66 -14.36
N GLY A 303 -10.32 7.32 -14.84
CA GLY A 303 -9.22 7.78 -14.02
C GLY A 303 -9.65 8.75 -12.92
N ILE A 304 -10.54 9.70 -13.22
CA ILE A 304 -11.15 10.62 -12.25
C ILE A 304 -11.91 9.85 -11.18
N ILE A 305 -12.72 8.87 -11.58
CA ILE A 305 -13.49 8.06 -10.65
C ILE A 305 -12.55 7.33 -9.68
N GLY A 306 -11.41 6.80 -10.14
CA GLY A 306 -10.39 6.20 -9.26
C GLY A 306 -9.83 7.19 -8.22
N LEU A 307 -9.52 8.43 -8.62
CA LEU A 307 -9.07 9.46 -7.69
C LEU A 307 -10.17 9.83 -6.66
N VAL A 308 -11.42 9.91 -7.10
CA VAL A 308 -12.58 10.18 -6.23
C VAL A 308 -12.79 9.04 -5.24
N ILE A 309 -12.76 7.78 -5.68
CA ILE A 309 -12.87 6.59 -4.82
C ILE A 309 -11.78 6.63 -3.75
N THR A 310 -10.54 6.96 -4.13
CA THR A 310 -9.43 7.10 -3.17
C THR A 310 -9.75 8.15 -2.11
N GLY A 311 -10.17 9.35 -2.53
CA GLY A 311 -10.55 10.41 -1.59
C GLY A 311 -11.70 10.03 -0.66
N LEU A 312 -12.72 9.33 -1.17
CA LEU A 312 -13.86 8.86 -0.38
C LEU A 312 -13.46 7.80 0.64
N ILE A 313 -12.67 6.80 0.25
CA ILE A 313 -12.19 5.75 1.16
C ILE A 313 -11.35 6.36 2.29
N ILE A 314 -10.46 7.29 1.95
CA ILE A 314 -9.64 8.01 2.92
C ILE A 314 -10.52 8.78 3.92
N TRP A 315 -11.49 9.54 3.42
CA TRP A 315 -12.39 10.34 4.24
C TRP A 315 -13.25 9.48 5.19
N VAL A 316 -13.83 8.39 4.67
CA VAL A 316 -14.63 7.46 5.47
C VAL A 316 -13.77 6.78 6.53
N THR A 317 -12.55 6.36 6.17
CA THR A 317 -11.65 5.70 7.11
C THR A 317 -11.27 6.63 8.27
N GLU A 318 -10.94 7.89 7.99
CA GLU A 318 -10.69 8.87 9.04
C GLU A 318 -11.90 9.07 9.96
N TYR A 319 -13.12 9.12 9.42
CA TYR A 319 -14.32 9.27 10.26
C TYR A 319 -14.45 8.13 11.28
N TYR A 320 -14.09 6.90 10.91
CA TYR A 320 -14.17 5.74 11.78
C TYR A 320 -12.95 5.57 12.71
N THR A 321 -11.80 6.17 12.40
CA THR A 321 -10.57 6.01 13.21
C THR A 321 -10.09 7.28 13.92
N GLY A 322 -10.60 8.45 13.56
CA GLY A 322 -10.21 9.72 14.16
C GLY A 322 -10.88 9.98 15.51
N THR A 323 -10.09 10.43 16.50
CA THR A 323 -10.54 10.63 17.89
C THR A 323 -11.63 11.69 18.09
N ASN A 324 -11.84 12.55 17.09
CA ASN A 324 -12.79 13.66 17.15
C ASN A 324 -14.20 13.28 16.65
N TYR A 325 -14.39 12.05 16.16
CA TYR A 325 -15.63 11.61 15.55
C TYR A 325 -16.42 10.65 16.45
N ARG A 326 -17.73 10.56 16.19
CA ARG A 326 -18.68 9.71 16.91
C ARG A 326 -18.18 8.27 17.12
N PRO A 327 -17.66 7.56 16.11
CA PRO A 327 -17.33 6.14 16.27
C PRO A 327 -16.28 5.91 17.36
N VAL A 328 -15.14 6.61 17.31
CA VAL A 328 -14.07 6.48 18.32
C VAL A 328 -14.51 7.00 19.69
N GLN A 329 -15.24 8.13 19.74
CA GLN A 329 -15.76 8.66 21.00
C GLN A 329 -16.75 7.70 21.68
N SER A 330 -17.55 6.97 20.90
CA SER A 330 -18.49 5.97 21.43
C SER A 330 -17.77 4.77 22.07
N VAL A 331 -16.67 4.32 21.48
CA VAL A 331 -15.82 3.24 22.01
C VAL A 331 -15.14 3.70 23.30
N ALA A 332 -14.54 4.89 23.29
CA ALA A 332 -13.93 5.49 24.48
C ALA A 332 -14.95 5.70 25.63
N SER A 333 -16.16 6.17 25.32
CA SER A 333 -17.24 6.32 26.31
C SER A 333 -17.66 4.97 26.90
N SER A 334 -17.73 3.93 26.07
CA SER A 334 -18.09 2.57 26.51
C SER A 334 -17.09 2.00 27.51
N SER A 335 -15.83 2.42 27.45
CA SER A 335 -14.79 2.02 28.42
C SER A 335 -15.11 2.42 29.87
N THR A 336 -16.00 3.39 30.10
CA THR A 336 -16.48 3.77 31.45
C THR A 336 -17.34 2.70 32.12
N THR A 337 -17.85 1.72 31.36
CA THR A 337 -18.71 0.63 31.83
C THR A 337 -18.01 -0.73 31.87
N GLY A 338 -16.72 -0.78 31.53
CA GLY A 338 -15.89 -1.98 31.60
C GLY A 338 -15.27 -2.39 30.26
N HIS A 339 -14.39 -3.40 30.31
CA HIS A 339 -13.67 -3.89 29.12
C HIS A 339 -14.60 -4.59 28.10
N GLY A 340 -15.60 -5.34 28.58
CA GLY A 340 -16.51 -6.09 27.70
C GLY A 340 -17.35 -5.18 26.80
N THR A 341 -17.90 -4.09 27.35
CA THR A 341 -18.67 -3.11 26.58
C THR A 341 -17.79 -2.34 25.59
N ASN A 342 -16.54 -2.03 25.95
CA ASN A 342 -15.56 -1.47 25.03
C ASN A 342 -15.32 -2.38 23.82
N VAL A 343 -15.11 -3.69 24.04
CA VAL A 343 -14.91 -4.66 22.95
C VAL A 343 -16.16 -4.79 22.09
N ILE A 344 -17.35 -4.90 22.70
CA ILE A 344 -18.63 -5.00 21.97
C ILE A 344 -18.84 -3.77 21.08
N GLN A 345 -18.66 -2.57 21.63
CA GLN A 345 -18.82 -1.32 20.87
C GLN A 345 -17.77 -1.20 19.76
N GLY A 346 -16.52 -1.58 20.03
CA GLY A 346 -15.46 -1.60 19.03
C GLY A 346 -15.76 -2.54 17.86
N LEU A 347 -16.25 -3.75 18.15
CA LEU A 347 -16.67 -4.71 17.12
C LEU A 347 -17.86 -4.20 16.32
N ALA A 348 -18.87 -3.63 16.98
CA ALA A 348 -20.03 -3.04 16.30
C ALA A 348 -19.61 -1.91 15.33
N VAL A 349 -18.75 -1.00 15.79
CA VAL A 349 -18.19 0.07 14.95
C VAL A 349 -17.37 -0.50 13.80
N SER A 350 -16.59 -1.56 14.00
CA SER A 350 -15.79 -2.19 12.94
C SER A 350 -16.65 -2.80 11.83
N MET A 351 -17.78 -3.43 12.19
CA MET A 351 -18.74 -3.98 11.22
C MET A 351 -19.47 -2.85 10.47
N GLU A 352 -19.79 -1.75 11.16
CA GLU A 352 -20.37 -0.55 10.54
C GLU A 352 -19.41 0.06 9.52
N ALA A 353 -18.12 0.16 9.87
CA ALA A 353 -17.09 0.84 9.09
C ALA A 353 -16.85 0.20 7.70
N THR A 354 -17.18 -1.07 7.51
CA THR A 354 -16.99 -1.76 6.21
C THR A 354 -18.09 -1.47 5.19
N ALA A 355 -19.28 -1.04 5.63
CA ALA A 355 -20.44 -0.92 4.74
C ALA A 355 -20.25 0.19 3.70
N ILE A 356 -19.83 1.39 4.12
CA ILE A 356 -19.68 2.54 3.22
C ILE A 356 -18.53 2.32 2.21
N PRO A 357 -17.31 1.88 2.60
CA PRO A 357 -16.26 1.56 1.65
C PRO A 357 -16.69 0.51 0.62
N ALA A 358 -17.42 -0.53 1.02
CA ALA A 358 -17.93 -1.53 0.09
C ALA A 358 -18.89 -0.91 -0.94
N LEU A 359 -19.81 -0.04 -0.51
CA LEU A 359 -20.72 0.67 -1.43
C LEU A 359 -19.98 1.60 -2.39
N ILE A 360 -18.93 2.29 -1.92
CA ILE A 360 -18.07 3.12 -2.78
C ILE A 360 -17.40 2.27 -3.85
N ILE A 361 -16.86 1.10 -3.50
CA ILE A 361 -16.24 0.17 -4.44
C ILE A 361 -17.27 -0.35 -5.45
N VAL A 362 -18.44 -0.78 -5.01
CA VAL A 362 -19.53 -1.25 -5.89
C VAL A 362 -19.95 -0.17 -6.88
N ALA A 363 -20.18 1.06 -6.40
CA ALA A 363 -20.50 2.18 -7.27
C ALA A 363 -19.37 2.44 -8.28
N GLY A 364 -18.11 2.44 -7.81
CA GLY A 364 -16.93 2.57 -8.65
C GLY A 364 -16.87 1.55 -9.78
N ILE A 365 -17.09 0.27 -9.47
CA ILE A 365 -17.15 -0.83 -10.45
C ILE A 365 -18.24 -0.56 -11.47
N LEU A 366 -19.47 -0.26 -11.03
CA LEU A 366 -20.61 -0.08 -11.93
C LEU A 366 -20.43 1.12 -12.87
N PHE A 367 -19.96 2.26 -12.36
CA PHE A 367 -19.74 3.46 -13.17
C PHE A 367 -18.58 3.31 -14.15
N THR A 368 -17.44 2.78 -13.72
CA THR A 368 -16.27 2.63 -14.61
C THR A 368 -16.52 1.55 -15.65
N ASN A 369 -17.18 0.45 -15.27
CA ASN A 369 -17.61 -0.57 -16.19
C ASN A 369 -18.59 -0.01 -17.23
N SER A 370 -19.58 0.81 -16.85
CA SER A 370 -20.53 1.35 -17.82
C SER A 370 -19.88 2.27 -18.87
N ILE A 371 -18.78 2.96 -18.50
CA ILE A 371 -18.04 3.86 -19.38
C ILE A 371 -17.11 3.09 -20.34
N ALA A 372 -16.21 2.25 -19.82
CA ALA A 372 -15.15 1.62 -20.63
C ALA A 372 -14.93 0.13 -20.31
N GLY A 373 -15.95 -0.55 -19.78
CA GLY A 373 -15.89 -1.98 -19.50
C GLY A 373 -14.89 -2.34 -18.40
N LEU A 374 -14.37 -3.57 -18.47
CA LEU A 374 -13.35 -4.07 -17.56
C LEU A 374 -12.07 -3.21 -17.59
N TYR A 375 -11.74 -2.66 -18.76
CA TYR A 375 -10.58 -1.79 -18.90
C TYR A 375 -10.78 -0.45 -18.18
N GLY A 376 -11.99 0.12 -18.20
CA GLY A 376 -12.35 1.28 -17.39
C GLY A 376 -12.12 1.07 -15.89
N ILE A 377 -12.49 -0.12 -15.38
CA ILE A 377 -12.19 -0.51 -13.99
C ILE A 377 -10.69 -0.52 -13.77
N ALA A 378 -9.92 -1.17 -14.64
CA ALA A 378 -8.46 -1.27 -14.54
C ALA A 378 -7.77 0.10 -14.51
N ILE A 379 -8.21 1.05 -15.35
CA ILE A 379 -7.71 2.43 -15.31
C ILE A 379 -8.07 3.14 -14.01
N ALA A 380 -9.28 2.94 -13.47
CA ALA A 380 -9.64 3.49 -12.17
C ALA A 380 -8.77 2.95 -11.04
N VAL A 381 -8.48 1.64 -11.00
CA VAL A 381 -7.57 1.06 -9.99
C VAL A 381 -6.14 1.60 -10.18
N THR A 382 -5.72 1.74 -11.43
CA THR A 382 -4.41 2.31 -11.79
C THR A 382 -4.25 3.74 -11.26
N THR A 383 -5.25 4.61 -11.43
CA THR A 383 -5.20 5.97 -10.90
C THR A 383 -5.34 6.04 -9.38
N MET A 384 -6.05 5.11 -8.75
CA MET A 384 -6.02 4.96 -7.29
C MET A 384 -4.57 4.72 -6.82
N LEU A 385 -3.88 3.75 -7.44
CA LEU A 385 -2.50 3.43 -7.09
C LEU A 385 -1.47 4.47 -7.52
N ALA A 386 -1.78 5.30 -8.50
CA ALA A 386 -0.92 6.39 -8.91
C ALA A 386 -0.65 7.41 -7.77
N LEU A 387 -1.53 7.50 -6.77
CA LEU A 387 -1.36 8.33 -5.56
C LEU A 387 -0.54 7.64 -4.44
N ALA A 388 -0.07 6.41 -4.64
CA ALA A 388 0.60 5.61 -3.60
C ALA A 388 1.79 6.34 -2.99
N GLY A 389 2.56 7.10 -3.78
CA GLY A 389 3.72 7.84 -3.26
C GLY A 389 3.36 8.80 -2.11
N MET A 390 2.21 9.48 -2.19
CA MET A 390 1.71 10.33 -1.11
C MET A 390 1.03 9.52 -0.01
N VAL A 391 0.21 8.52 -0.34
CA VAL A 391 -0.52 7.72 0.66
C VAL A 391 0.45 6.93 1.56
N VAL A 392 1.45 6.27 0.99
CA VAL A 392 2.52 5.59 1.73
C VAL A 392 3.29 6.58 2.60
N ALA A 393 3.49 7.81 2.14
CA ALA A 393 4.18 8.84 2.93
C ALA A 393 3.40 9.23 4.20
N LEU A 394 2.07 9.23 4.13
CA LEU A 394 1.20 9.43 5.29
C LEU A 394 1.27 8.23 6.25
N ASP A 395 1.37 7.01 5.73
CA ASP A 395 1.48 5.81 6.56
C ASP A 395 2.83 5.73 7.29
N ALA A 396 3.93 5.82 6.54
CA ALA A 396 5.29 5.74 7.05
C ALA A 396 5.65 6.86 8.03
N TYR A 397 4.83 7.93 8.10
CA TYR A 397 4.91 8.93 9.15
C TYR A 397 4.54 8.36 10.54
N GLY A 398 3.56 7.47 10.63
CA GLY A 398 3.01 6.94 11.89
C GLY A 398 4.04 6.19 12.74
N PRO A 399 4.67 5.10 12.24
CA PRO A 399 5.68 4.36 12.99
C PRO A 399 6.87 5.22 13.43
N VAL A 400 7.20 6.26 12.64
CA VAL A 400 8.28 7.18 12.99
C VAL A 400 7.92 8.04 14.20
N THR A 401 6.66 8.44 14.32
CA THR A 401 6.18 9.25 15.44
C THR A 401 5.94 8.43 16.70
N ASP A 402 5.51 7.19 16.53
CA ASP A 402 5.32 6.18 17.56
C ASP A 402 6.65 5.91 18.30
N ASN A 403 7.67 5.45 17.55
CA ASN A 403 9.02 5.26 18.06
C ASN A 403 9.66 6.55 18.60
N ALA A 404 9.31 7.73 18.05
CA ALA A 404 9.79 8.99 18.61
C ALA A 404 9.23 9.24 20.01
N GLY A 405 8.00 8.80 20.28
CA GLY A 405 7.39 8.75 21.61
C GLY A 405 8.13 7.78 22.52
N GLY A 406 8.36 6.54 22.06
CA GLY A 406 9.09 5.54 22.84
C GLY A 406 10.50 5.98 23.21
N ILE A 407 11.24 6.56 22.26
CA ILE A 407 12.56 7.16 22.52
C ILE A 407 12.47 8.32 23.53
N ALA A 408 11.42 9.14 23.46
CA ALA A 408 11.25 10.26 24.38
C ALA A 408 11.01 9.80 25.81
N GLU A 409 10.22 8.75 26.01
CA GLU A 409 9.95 8.18 27.33
C GLU A 409 11.18 7.45 27.89
N MET A 410 11.78 6.56 27.10
CA MET A 410 12.98 5.81 27.52
C MET A 410 14.20 6.70 27.79
N ALA A 411 14.28 7.87 27.14
CA ALA A 411 15.33 8.87 27.39
C ALA A 411 14.97 9.88 28.50
N ASN A 412 13.83 9.69 29.18
CA ASN A 412 13.33 10.54 30.26
C ASN A 412 13.30 12.03 29.87
N LEU A 413 12.79 12.31 28.66
CA LEU A 413 12.63 13.68 28.18
C LEU A 413 11.47 14.38 28.91
N PRO A 414 11.41 15.73 28.90
CA PRO A 414 10.31 16.44 29.54
C PRO A 414 8.95 16.01 28.98
N LYS A 415 7.92 15.91 29.84
CA LYS A 415 6.54 15.51 29.47
C LYS A 415 5.94 16.26 28.28
N LYS A 416 6.36 17.51 28.05
CA LYS A 416 5.95 18.31 26.88
C LYS A 416 6.35 17.64 25.54
N VAL A 417 7.47 16.93 25.52
CA VAL A 417 7.95 16.17 24.35
C VAL A 417 7.04 14.98 24.11
N ARG A 418 6.73 14.18 25.14
CA ARG A 418 5.78 13.06 25.06
C ARG A 418 4.41 13.53 24.57
N LYS A 419 3.87 14.60 25.15
CA LYS A 419 2.61 15.22 24.66
C LYS A 419 2.66 15.63 23.18
N THR A 420 3.82 16.02 22.68
CA THR A 420 4.00 16.38 21.26
C THR A 420 4.04 15.12 20.39
N THR A 421 4.75 14.07 20.82
CA THR A 421 4.82 12.80 20.09
C THR A 421 3.49 12.05 20.13
N ASP A 422 2.78 12.03 21.26
CA ASP A 422 1.45 11.40 21.37
C ASP A 422 0.44 12.05 20.41
N ALA A 423 0.49 13.38 20.28
CA ALA A 423 -0.37 14.09 19.34
C ALA A 423 -0.02 13.75 17.87
N LEU A 424 1.25 13.51 17.58
CA LEU A 424 1.71 13.08 16.26
C LEU A 424 1.31 11.63 15.98
N ASP A 425 1.47 10.75 16.97
CA ASP A 425 1.18 9.32 16.89
C ASP A 425 -0.32 9.03 16.79
N ALA A 426 -1.18 9.73 17.55
CA ALA A 426 -2.63 9.61 17.41
C ALA A 426 -3.10 9.87 15.96
N VAL A 427 -2.44 10.80 15.26
CA VAL A 427 -2.65 11.03 13.83
C VAL A 427 -2.01 9.94 12.98
N GLY A 428 -0.84 9.45 13.36
CA GLY A 428 -0.18 8.27 12.79
C GLY A 428 -1.09 7.03 12.74
N ASN A 429 -1.82 6.76 13.82
CA ASN A 429 -2.76 5.63 13.89
C ASN A 429 -3.94 5.78 12.93
N THR A 430 -4.42 7.03 12.74
CA THR A 430 -5.43 7.33 11.73
C THR A 430 -4.87 7.14 10.32
N THR A 431 -3.66 7.61 10.03
CA THR A 431 -3.05 7.44 8.69
C THR A 431 -2.70 5.98 8.38
N LYS A 432 -2.25 5.19 9.36
CA LYS A 432 -2.07 3.73 9.23
C LYS A 432 -3.38 3.06 8.79
N ALA A 433 -4.51 3.44 9.39
CA ALA A 433 -5.82 2.91 9.02
C ALA A 433 -6.24 3.36 7.61
N VAL A 434 -6.08 4.65 7.29
CA VAL A 434 -6.37 5.22 5.98
C VAL A 434 -5.64 4.47 4.86
N THR A 435 -4.35 4.18 5.04
CA THR A 435 -3.57 3.44 4.05
C THR A 435 -3.98 1.98 3.93
N LYS A 436 -4.36 1.32 5.04
CA LYS A 436 -4.96 -0.02 4.98
C LYS A 436 -6.28 -0.02 4.22
N GLY A 437 -7.15 0.96 4.45
CA GLY A 437 -8.42 1.11 3.70
C GLY A 437 -8.16 1.33 2.21
N TYR A 438 -7.18 2.16 1.87
CA TYR A 438 -6.73 2.37 0.50
C TYR A 438 -6.18 1.10 -0.16
N ALA A 439 -5.29 0.37 0.52
CA ALA A 439 -4.71 -0.87 0.03
C ALA A 439 -5.79 -1.94 -0.19
N ILE A 440 -6.72 -2.11 0.74
CA ILE A 440 -7.83 -3.07 0.59
C ILE A 440 -8.80 -2.65 -0.51
N GLY A 441 -9.15 -1.36 -0.59
CA GLY A 441 -10.08 -0.88 -1.62
C GLY A 441 -9.52 -1.01 -3.04
N SER A 442 -8.23 -0.70 -3.21
CA SER A 442 -7.52 -0.92 -4.46
C SER A 442 -7.31 -2.39 -4.76
N ALA A 443 -6.95 -3.22 -3.77
CA ALA A 443 -6.82 -4.67 -3.95
C ALA A 443 -8.14 -5.35 -4.31
N GLY A 444 -9.27 -4.91 -3.75
CA GLY A 444 -10.59 -5.43 -4.10
C GLY A 444 -10.95 -5.18 -5.57
N LEU A 445 -10.66 -3.99 -6.08
CA LEU A 445 -10.83 -3.68 -7.50
C LEU A 445 -9.76 -4.36 -8.37
N GLY A 446 -8.52 -4.43 -7.89
CA GLY A 446 -7.42 -5.11 -8.57
C GLY A 446 -7.66 -6.62 -8.70
N ALA A 447 -8.28 -7.24 -7.70
CA ALA A 447 -8.69 -8.65 -7.76
C ALA A 447 -9.72 -8.88 -8.87
N LEU A 448 -10.65 -7.94 -9.10
CA LEU A 448 -11.59 -8.01 -10.23
C LEU A 448 -10.86 -7.91 -11.57
N VAL A 449 -9.86 -7.04 -11.68
CA VAL A 449 -9.01 -6.90 -12.88
C VAL A 449 -8.20 -8.19 -13.14
N LEU A 450 -7.59 -8.77 -12.11
CA LEU A 450 -6.88 -10.04 -12.19
C LEU A 450 -7.82 -11.21 -12.53
N PHE A 451 -9.03 -11.23 -11.96
CA PHE A 451 -10.03 -12.24 -12.25
C PHE A 451 -10.53 -12.15 -13.71
N ALA A 452 -10.67 -10.93 -14.23
CA ALA A 452 -10.93 -10.69 -15.64
C ALA A 452 -9.78 -11.22 -16.52
N ALA A 453 -8.53 -10.89 -16.19
CA ALA A 453 -7.37 -11.41 -16.92
C ALA A 453 -7.31 -12.94 -16.90
N TYR A 454 -7.55 -13.57 -15.75
CA TYR A 454 -7.64 -15.02 -15.61
C TYR A 454 -8.74 -15.63 -16.49
N THR A 455 -9.92 -15.01 -16.51
CA THR A 455 -11.06 -15.47 -17.32
C THR A 455 -10.74 -15.41 -18.82
N GLU A 456 -10.15 -14.31 -19.28
CA GLU A 456 -9.77 -14.15 -20.68
C GLU A 456 -8.64 -15.09 -21.10
N ASP A 457 -7.69 -15.37 -20.22
CA ASP A 457 -6.65 -16.38 -20.45
C ASP A 457 -7.24 -17.78 -20.64
N ILE A 458 -8.19 -18.21 -19.79
CA ILE A 458 -8.85 -19.51 -19.98
C ILE A 458 -9.58 -19.54 -21.33
N LYS A 459 -10.28 -18.46 -21.70
CA LYS A 459 -10.97 -18.38 -23.00
C LYS A 459 -9.99 -18.54 -24.15
N PHE A 460 -8.85 -17.86 -24.08
CA PHE A 460 -7.79 -17.98 -25.07
C PHE A 460 -7.29 -19.43 -25.17
N PHE A 461 -6.89 -20.04 -24.05
CA PHE A 461 -6.39 -21.43 -24.04
C PHE A 461 -7.45 -22.47 -24.39
N SER A 462 -8.73 -22.16 -24.24
CA SER A 462 -9.83 -23.05 -24.64
C SER A 462 -9.96 -23.20 -26.16
N GLN A 463 -9.47 -22.21 -26.92
CA GLN A 463 -9.51 -22.20 -28.38
C GLN A 463 -8.26 -22.83 -29.01
N ILE A 464 -7.20 -23.06 -28.22
CA ILE A 464 -5.94 -23.66 -28.70
C ILE A 464 -6.07 -25.18 -28.74
N LYS A 465 -5.91 -25.75 -29.94
CA LYS A 465 -5.89 -27.21 -30.14
C LYS A 465 -4.73 -27.87 -29.39
N GLY A 466 -5.00 -28.92 -28.63
CA GLY A 466 -4.02 -29.65 -27.81
C GLY A 466 -3.74 -29.00 -26.44
N SER A 467 -4.45 -27.93 -26.09
CA SER A 467 -4.40 -27.34 -24.75
C SER A 467 -5.12 -28.25 -23.74
N ASN A 468 -4.65 -28.30 -22.50
CA ASN A 468 -5.37 -28.96 -21.40
C ASN A 468 -6.75 -28.34 -21.12
N LEU A 469 -6.99 -27.14 -21.64
CA LEU A 469 -8.24 -26.39 -21.49
C LEU A 469 -9.09 -26.39 -22.77
N GLU A 470 -8.69 -27.14 -23.80
CA GLU A 470 -9.36 -27.15 -25.11
C GLU A 470 -10.87 -27.45 -24.97
N ASN A 471 -11.70 -26.67 -25.66
CA ASN A 471 -13.17 -26.77 -25.67
C ASN A 471 -13.85 -26.56 -24.31
N ILE A 472 -13.18 -26.00 -23.32
CA ILE A 472 -13.84 -25.57 -22.07
C ILE A 472 -14.65 -24.30 -22.34
N THR A 473 -15.96 -24.37 -22.08
CA THR A 473 -16.81 -23.18 -22.03
C THR A 473 -16.56 -22.44 -20.72
N VAL A 474 -15.94 -21.26 -20.81
CA VAL A 474 -15.60 -20.46 -19.63
C VAL A 474 -16.84 -19.72 -19.11
N THR A 475 -17.50 -20.28 -18.10
CA THR A 475 -18.57 -19.60 -17.36
C THR A 475 -18.38 -19.70 -15.86
N PHE A 476 -18.74 -18.64 -15.15
CA PHE A 476 -18.73 -18.56 -13.68
C PHE A 476 -20.15 -18.38 -13.15
N ASP A 477 -21.09 -19.14 -13.70
CA ASP A 477 -22.50 -19.06 -13.31
C ASP A 477 -22.70 -19.56 -11.88
N LEU A 478 -23.45 -18.81 -11.07
CA LEU A 478 -23.82 -19.24 -9.72
C LEU A 478 -24.75 -20.46 -9.70
N SER A 479 -25.28 -20.87 -10.84
CA SER A 479 -25.99 -22.15 -11.00
C SER A 479 -25.04 -23.35 -11.10
N ASN A 480 -23.75 -23.13 -11.37
CA ASN A 480 -22.75 -24.19 -11.40
C ASN A 480 -22.30 -24.53 -9.96
N PRO A 481 -22.53 -25.77 -9.48
CA PRO A 481 -22.19 -26.14 -8.12
C PRO A 481 -20.68 -26.05 -7.83
N PHE A 482 -19.81 -26.24 -8.82
CA PHE A 482 -18.36 -26.10 -8.63
C PHE A 482 -17.94 -24.65 -8.38
N VAL A 483 -18.62 -23.69 -9.01
CA VAL A 483 -18.40 -22.26 -8.78
C VAL A 483 -18.84 -21.88 -7.36
N VAL A 484 -20.03 -22.36 -6.93
CA VAL A 484 -20.54 -22.11 -5.57
C VAL A 484 -19.65 -22.75 -4.50
N VAL A 485 -19.21 -23.99 -4.71
CA VAL A 485 -18.25 -24.66 -3.80
C VAL A 485 -16.95 -23.86 -3.72
N GLY A 486 -16.42 -23.39 -4.85
CA GLY A 486 -15.25 -22.53 -4.87
C GLY A 486 -15.44 -21.23 -4.08
N LEU A 487 -16.60 -20.58 -4.22
CA LEU A 487 -16.94 -19.34 -3.52
C LEU A 487 -17.19 -19.53 -2.01
N LEU A 488 -17.61 -20.71 -1.57
CA LEU A 488 -17.78 -21.02 -0.14
C LEU A 488 -16.46 -21.42 0.53
N VAL A 489 -15.54 -22.04 -0.23
CA VAL A 489 -14.23 -22.47 0.27
C VAL A 489 -13.23 -21.31 0.31
N GLY A 490 -13.23 -20.47 -0.72
CA GLY A 490 -12.46 -19.23 -0.77
C GLY A 490 -13.06 -18.16 0.12
#